data_AF-A0A0Q5TD37-F1
#
_entry.id   AF-A0A0Q5TD37-F1
#
_cell.length_a   1.000
_cell.length_b   1.000
_cell.length_c   1.000
_cell.angle_alpha   90.00
_cell.angle_beta   90.00
_cell.angle_gamma   90.00
#
_symmetry.space_group_name_H-M   'P 1'
#
loop_
_entity.id
_entity.type
_entity.pdbx_description
1 polymer ?
#
loop_
_entity_poly.entity_id
_entity_poly.type
_entity_poly.pdbx_seq_one_letter_code
_entity_poly.pdbx_strand_id
1 'polypeptide(L)'
;MFKSVSSFAFFVALTATTLAQTTTPATQTPQRRRNEPRPYTLTIVNNTKVAIDSAKINAAFKATYPAFATADGYRTKREVTMRVIDTANNFTLKAVPGEIVANSKWIKKKKNLANFQMNLQDALHQNWSSVDTIKKDGYQLVFINKNSAFNPKIKQELIETYFKVFPVLVSTFNDKTTHDVVFVTDTAYKGVAEASGNRILFSTTYMNAHPTDIDIVTHEGMHLVQGYGYGSGPVWLTEGIADFIRYKYGVDNVGSKWALPALTEKHNEKKYENSYRVTARFFEWIDQKVKPGMIIQIDKELRNHTYTADTWVKLSGKTIDELWSDYAKNPELNLKYSGKERI
;
A
#
# COMPACT_ATOMS: atom_id res chain seq x y z
N MET A 1 30.32 -22.15 11.78
CA MET A 1 30.79 -21.01 12.61
C MET A 1 31.02 -19.83 11.67
N PHE A 2 30.10 -18.88 11.56
CA PHE A 2 30.37 -17.48 11.19
C PHE A 2 29.09 -16.68 11.46
N LYS A 3 29.24 -15.67 12.31
CA LYS A 3 28.22 -14.68 12.64
C LYS A 3 28.02 -13.75 11.46
N SER A 4 26.79 -13.30 11.21
CA SER A 4 26.57 -11.98 10.63
C SER A 4 25.33 -11.36 11.26
N VAL A 5 25.59 -10.36 12.09
CA VAL A 5 24.63 -9.33 12.48
C VAL A 5 24.72 -8.28 11.37
N SER A 6 23.59 -7.86 10.82
CA SER A 6 23.53 -6.62 10.04
C SER A 6 22.23 -5.89 10.37
N SER A 7 22.36 -4.92 11.26
CA SER A 7 21.40 -3.84 11.47
C SER A 7 21.45 -2.94 10.25
N PHE A 8 20.34 -2.76 9.53
CA PHE A 8 20.24 -1.75 8.48
C PHE A 8 19.57 -0.50 9.06
N ALA A 9 20.36 0.55 9.22
CA ALA A 9 19.89 1.89 9.51
C ALA A 9 19.37 2.54 8.21
N PHE A 10 18.16 3.08 8.25
CA PHE A 10 17.58 3.90 7.19
C PHE A 10 18.25 5.29 7.21
N PHE A 11 19.00 5.63 6.17
CA PHE A 11 19.53 6.98 5.97
C PHE A 11 18.51 7.82 5.20
N VAL A 12 18.04 8.91 5.80
CA VAL A 12 17.48 10.05 5.06
C VAL A 12 18.49 11.19 5.21
N ALA A 13 19.12 11.57 4.10
CA ALA A 13 19.98 12.74 4.02
C ALA A 13 19.11 14.00 3.95
N LEU A 14 19.41 15.01 4.77
CA LEU A 14 18.97 16.38 4.56
C LEU A 14 20.17 17.31 4.71
N THR A 15 20.44 18.09 3.66
CA THR A 15 21.43 19.18 3.64
C THR A 15 20.84 20.49 4.19
N ALA A 16 21.75 21.32 4.69
CA ALA A 16 21.56 22.42 5.62
C ALA A 16 20.92 23.70 5.07
N THR A 17 20.46 24.57 5.99
CA THR A 17 20.81 26.00 5.98
C THR A 17 20.54 26.63 7.35
N THR A 18 21.50 27.43 7.81
CA THR A 18 21.46 28.27 9.02
C THR A 18 20.54 29.47 8.82
N LEU A 19 19.80 29.90 9.85
CA LEU A 19 19.37 31.30 10.01
C LEU A 19 19.13 31.65 11.48
N ALA A 20 19.45 32.91 11.80
CA ALA A 20 19.72 33.49 13.11
C ALA A 20 18.48 33.68 14.01
N GLN A 21 18.77 33.82 15.32
CA GLN A 21 17.83 34.16 16.38
C GLN A 21 17.23 35.55 16.18
N THR A 22 15.90 35.64 16.18
CA THR A 22 15.15 36.85 16.57
C THR A 22 13.87 36.47 17.31
N THR A 23 13.49 37.32 18.25
CA THR A 23 12.54 37.14 19.35
C THR A 23 11.06 37.08 18.93
N THR A 24 10.30 36.23 19.60
CA THR A 24 8.87 35.92 19.43
C THR A 24 7.93 37.08 19.81
N PRO A 25 6.76 37.18 19.15
CA PRO A 25 5.48 37.29 19.87
C PRO A 25 4.50 36.18 19.46
N ALA A 26 3.60 35.85 20.39
CA ALA A 26 2.71 34.69 20.41
C ALA A 26 2.03 34.36 19.07
N THR A 27 2.38 33.18 18.51
CA THR A 27 1.82 32.68 17.25
C THR A 27 0.55 31.88 17.54
N GLN A 28 -0.57 32.30 16.94
CA GLN A 28 -1.73 31.46 16.73
C GLN A 28 -1.29 30.20 15.97
N THR A 29 -1.66 29.01 16.46
CA THR A 29 -1.32 27.74 15.80
C THR A 29 -1.79 27.77 14.34
N PRO A 30 -0.91 27.60 13.34
CA PRO A 30 -1.31 27.65 11.94
C PRO A 30 -2.37 26.58 11.65
N GLN A 31 -3.49 26.99 11.08
CA GLN A 31 -4.52 26.06 10.64
C GLN A 31 -3.93 25.21 9.50
N ARG A 32 -3.85 23.90 9.75
CA ARG A 32 -3.17 22.94 8.89
C ARG A 32 -3.79 22.87 7.49
N ARG A 33 -2.97 22.90 6.44
CA ARG A 33 -3.44 22.77 5.05
C ARG A 33 -4.13 21.42 4.87
N ARG A 34 -5.24 21.41 4.14
CA ARG A 34 -6.13 20.24 3.93
C ARG A 34 -5.41 18.99 3.43
N ASN A 35 -4.24 19.16 2.79
CA ASN A 35 -3.49 18.12 2.09
C ASN A 35 -2.16 17.72 2.77
N GLU A 36 -1.82 18.26 3.94
CA GLU A 36 -0.63 17.76 4.65
C GLU A 36 -0.91 16.36 5.25
N PRO A 37 0.08 15.45 5.35
CA PRO A 37 -0.06 14.19 6.08
C PRO A 37 -0.13 14.43 7.59
N ARG A 38 -1.02 13.75 8.33
CA ARG A 38 -1.16 13.99 9.78
C ARG A 38 0.07 13.40 10.49
N PRO A 39 0.85 14.15 11.28
CA PRO A 39 2.01 13.55 11.93
C PRO A 39 1.57 12.47 12.93
N TYR A 40 2.43 11.47 13.13
CA TYR A 40 2.31 10.56 14.27
C TYR A 40 2.79 11.29 15.52
N THR A 41 2.02 11.23 16.60
CA THR A 41 2.30 11.94 17.85
C THR A 41 2.38 10.97 19.02
N LEU A 42 3.22 11.31 20.00
CA LEU A 42 3.40 10.55 21.22
C LEU A 42 3.11 11.44 22.43
N THR A 43 2.15 11.04 23.25
CA THR A 43 1.88 11.62 24.57
C THR A 43 2.43 10.68 25.62
N ILE A 44 3.38 11.16 26.43
CA ILE A 44 3.97 10.37 27.52
C ILE A 44 3.28 10.72 28.84
N VAL A 45 2.66 9.71 29.44
CA VAL A 45 2.02 9.77 30.77
C VAL A 45 2.90 8.99 31.73
N ASN A 46 3.68 9.70 32.54
CA ASN A 46 4.56 9.11 33.56
C ASN A 46 3.93 9.24 34.95
N ASN A 47 3.29 8.17 35.41
CA ASN A 47 2.62 8.13 36.72
C ASN A 47 3.56 7.63 37.83
N THR A 48 4.88 7.74 37.64
CA THR A 48 5.90 7.20 38.55
C THR A 48 6.86 8.30 39.01
N LYS A 49 7.61 8.02 40.09
CA LYS A 49 8.67 8.92 40.57
C LYS A 49 9.97 8.83 39.75
N VAL A 50 10.02 7.98 38.73
CA VAL A 50 11.22 7.74 37.93
C VAL A 50 11.35 8.83 36.86
N ALA A 51 12.48 9.55 36.87
CA ALA A 51 12.82 10.46 35.79
C ALA A 51 13.12 9.69 34.49
N ILE A 52 12.58 10.18 33.37
CA ILE A 52 12.74 9.59 32.04
C ILE A 52 13.20 10.65 31.05
N ASP A 53 14.00 10.24 30.09
CA ASP A 53 14.43 11.08 28.97
C ASP A 53 13.36 11.06 27.86
N SER A 54 12.38 11.97 27.98
CA SER A 54 11.27 12.07 27.04
C SER A 54 11.72 12.44 25.62
N ALA A 55 12.81 13.20 25.47
CA ALA A 55 13.34 13.58 24.17
C ALA A 55 13.87 12.36 23.42
N LYS A 56 14.64 11.51 24.10
CA LYS A 56 15.17 10.26 23.52
C LYS A 56 14.06 9.25 23.21
N ILE A 57 13.06 9.13 24.08
CA ILE A 57 11.88 8.30 23.83
C ILE A 57 11.12 8.79 22.60
N ASN A 58 10.88 10.10 22.49
CA ASN A 58 10.20 10.70 21.34
C ASN A 58 11.00 10.51 20.04
N ALA A 59 12.33 10.61 20.08
CA ALA A 59 13.17 10.36 18.92
C ALA A 59 13.06 8.91 18.44
N ALA A 60 13.14 7.94 19.36
CA ALA A 60 12.95 6.53 19.07
C ALA A 60 11.54 6.23 18.53
N PHE A 61 10.51 6.84 19.10
CA PHE A 61 9.14 6.72 18.59
C PHE A 61 9.02 7.18 17.15
N LYS A 62 9.54 8.38 16.83
CA LYS A 62 9.51 8.94 15.47
C LYS A 62 10.27 8.06 14.47
N ALA A 63 11.35 7.40 14.92
CA ALA A 63 12.15 6.49 14.10
C ALA A 63 11.49 5.12 13.86
N THR A 64 10.53 4.70 14.69
CA THR A 64 9.98 3.34 14.65
C THR A 64 8.49 3.28 14.30
N TYR A 65 7.66 4.07 14.99
CA TYR A 65 6.20 3.90 14.93
C TYR A 65 5.58 4.23 13.57
N PRO A 66 6.00 5.28 12.83
CA PRO A 66 5.39 5.59 11.53
C PRO A 66 5.51 4.46 10.50
N ALA A 67 6.66 3.79 10.43
CA ALA A 67 6.87 2.67 9.53
C ALA A 67 6.01 1.45 9.95
N PHE A 68 5.99 1.13 11.25
CA PHE A 68 5.08 0.11 11.79
C PHE A 68 3.62 0.43 11.46
N ALA A 69 3.16 1.66 11.69
CA ALA A 69 1.76 2.02 11.48
C ALA A 69 1.36 2.00 10.00
N THR A 70 2.28 2.40 9.11
CA THR A 70 2.06 2.29 7.66
C THR A 70 1.94 0.84 7.25
N ALA A 71 2.74 -0.05 7.81
CA ALA A 71 2.67 -1.49 7.56
C ALA A 71 1.44 -2.16 8.21
N ASP A 72 1.03 -1.73 9.41
CA ASP A 72 -0.04 -2.37 10.19
C ASP A 72 -1.45 -2.10 9.62
N GLY A 73 -1.68 -0.91 9.06
CA GLY A 73 -2.91 -0.55 8.35
C GLY A 73 -3.28 0.93 8.44
N TYR A 74 -4.14 1.43 7.54
CA TYR A 74 -4.56 2.84 7.53
C TYR A 74 -5.39 3.26 8.76
N ARG A 75 -5.95 2.29 9.49
CA ARG A 75 -6.69 2.51 10.74
C ARG A 75 -5.79 2.58 11.98
N THR A 76 -4.49 2.32 11.83
CA THR A 76 -3.54 2.38 12.94
C THR A 76 -3.47 3.81 13.46
N LYS A 77 -3.67 3.97 14.78
CA LYS A 77 -3.83 5.27 15.42
C LYS A 77 -2.58 6.13 15.22
N ARG A 78 -2.79 7.38 14.79
CA ARG A 78 -1.70 8.35 14.65
C ARG A 78 -1.33 9.02 15.98
N GLU A 79 -2.27 9.07 16.91
CA GLU A 79 -2.08 9.56 18.27
C GLU A 79 -1.77 8.37 19.17
N VAL A 80 -0.58 8.36 19.76
CA VAL A 80 -0.08 7.25 20.58
C VAL A 80 0.10 7.75 22.00
N THR A 81 -0.39 6.98 22.97
CA THR A 81 -0.14 7.23 24.38
C THR A 81 0.89 6.24 24.90
N MET A 82 1.97 6.75 25.49
CA MET A 82 2.92 5.95 26.25
C MET A 82 2.66 6.10 27.74
N ARG A 83 2.37 5.00 28.44
CA ARG A 83 2.30 4.98 29.90
C ARG A 83 3.57 4.39 30.50
N VAL A 84 4.13 5.07 31.49
CA VAL A 84 5.19 4.53 32.34
C VAL A 84 4.57 4.15 33.68
N ILE A 85 4.72 2.88 34.08
CA ILE A 85 4.05 2.32 35.26
C ILE A 85 5.01 1.53 36.16
N ASP A 86 4.69 1.48 37.46
CA ASP A 86 5.44 0.76 38.50
C ASP A 86 4.84 -0.63 38.84
N THR A 87 3.61 -0.90 38.42
CA THR A 87 2.69 -1.82 39.11
C THR A 87 2.64 -3.26 38.60
N ALA A 88 3.37 -3.60 37.53
CA ALA A 88 3.49 -5.00 37.11
C ALA A 88 4.94 -5.47 37.25
N ASN A 89 5.18 -6.36 38.23
CA ASN A 89 6.41 -7.12 38.30
C ASN A 89 6.52 -7.99 37.02
N ASN A 90 7.71 -8.02 36.41
CA ASN A 90 8.13 -8.95 35.34
C ASN A 90 7.81 -8.61 33.86
N PHE A 91 7.60 -7.34 33.48
CA PHE A 91 7.60 -6.97 32.05
C PHE A 91 8.54 -5.79 31.75
N THR A 92 8.94 -5.64 30.48
CA THR A 92 9.88 -4.61 30.03
C THR A 92 9.15 -3.47 29.31
N LEU A 93 8.64 -3.77 28.12
CA LEU A 93 7.97 -2.86 27.21
C LEU A 93 6.90 -3.66 26.45
N LYS A 94 5.71 -3.10 26.31
CA LYS A 94 4.65 -3.61 25.43
C LYS A 94 4.24 -2.47 24.50
N ALA A 95 3.94 -2.79 23.25
CA ALA A 95 3.48 -1.82 22.29
C ALA A 95 2.43 -2.44 21.39
N VAL A 96 1.34 -1.72 21.17
CA VAL A 96 0.25 -2.07 20.26
C VAL A 96 -0.17 -0.80 19.51
N PRO A 97 -0.97 -0.90 18.43
CA PRO A 97 -1.54 0.28 17.76
C PRO A 97 -2.13 1.32 18.73
N GLY A 98 -1.53 2.51 18.82
CA GLY A 98 -1.97 3.63 19.65
C GLY A 98 -1.53 3.61 21.10
N GLU A 99 -0.83 2.58 21.56
CA GLU A 99 -0.46 2.45 22.98
C GLU A 99 0.92 1.81 23.18
N ILE A 100 1.72 2.44 24.04
CA ILE A 100 2.99 1.92 24.52
C ILE A 100 2.94 1.86 26.05
N VAL A 101 3.38 0.76 26.65
CA VAL A 101 3.48 0.64 28.10
C VAL A 101 4.89 0.20 28.48
N ALA A 102 5.58 1.01 29.27
CA ALA A 102 6.94 0.72 29.72
C ALA A 102 6.99 0.56 31.25
N ASN A 103 7.77 -0.43 31.71
CA ASN A 103 8.09 -0.56 33.12
C ASN A 103 9.13 0.48 33.54
N SER A 104 8.82 1.27 34.56
CA SER A 104 9.67 2.36 35.08
C SER A 104 11.05 1.88 35.55
N LYS A 105 11.11 0.74 36.28
CA LYS A 105 12.35 0.15 36.81
C LYS A 105 13.23 -0.38 35.68
N TRP A 106 12.62 -0.81 34.59
CA TRP A 106 13.33 -1.24 33.39
C TRP A 106 13.85 -0.05 32.58
N ILE A 107 12.99 0.93 32.24
CA ILE A 107 13.36 2.02 31.32
C ILE A 107 14.40 2.99 31.92
N LYS A 108 14.46 3.13 33.26
CA LYS A 108 15.47 3.97 33.94
C LYS A 108 16.91 3.51 33.73
N LYS A 109 17.13 2.24 33.39
CA LYS A 109 18.49 1.71 33.20
C LYS A 109 19.06 2.31 31.92
N LYS A 110 20.21 2.99 32.02
CA LYS A 110 20.88 3.70 30.89
C LYS A 110 20.99 2.83 29.63
N LYS A 111 21.33 1.54 29.78
CA LYS A 111 21.41 0.57 28.67
C LYS A 111 20.07 0.34 27.97
N ASN A 112 18.98 0.24 28.72
CA ASN A 112 17.65 -0.01 28.16
C ASN A 112 17.13 1.22 27.43
N LEU A 113 17.35 2.41 27.99
CA LEU A 113 17.04 3.66 27.33
C LEU A 113 17.87 3.85 26.05
N ALA A 114 19.15 3.47 26.05
CA ALA A 114 19.98 3.47 24.84
C ALA A 114 19.43 2.54 23.74
N ASN A 115 18.86 1.41 24.14
CA ASN A 115 18.27 0.43 23.23
C ASN A 115 16.75 0.60 23.06
N PHE A 116 16.16 1.72 23.48
CA PHE A 116 14.69 1.84 23.55
C PHE A 116 14.05 1.70 22.16
N GLN A 117 14.65 2.28 21.11
CA GLN A 117 14.17 2.15 19.73
C GLN A 117 14.06 0.69 19.29
N MET A 118 15.12 -0.11 19.51
CA MET A 118 15.14 -1.53 19.17
C MET A 118 14.08 -2.31 19.97
N ASN A 119 13.99 -2.08 21.27
CA ASN A 119 12.96 -2.73 22.09
C ASN A 119 11.53 -2.34 21.67
N LEU A 120 11.33 -1.08 21.26
CA LEU A 120 10.04 -0.61 20.75
C LEU A 120 9.69 -1.31 19.44
N GLN A 121 10.66 -1.45 18.53
CA GLN A 121 10.48 -2.20 17.30
C GLN A 121 10.12 -3.66 17.58
N ASP A 122 10.85 -4.33 18.46
CA ASP A 122 10.59 -5.72 18.85
C ASP A 122 9.20 -5.88 19.47
N ALA A 123 8.79 -4.94 20.34
CA ALA A 123 7.48 -4.94 20.97
C ALA A 123 6.34 -4.73 19.96
N LEU A 124 6.53 -3.84 18.98
CA LEU A 124 5.57 -3.62 17.91
C LEU A 124 5.46 -4.83 16.97
N HIS A 125 6.57 -5.49 16.65
CA HIS A 125 6.57 -6.71 15.84
C HIS A 125 5.80 -7.87 16.49
N GLN A 126 5.65 -7.90 17.82
CA GLN A 126 4.81 -8.89 18.50
C GLN A 126 3.31 -8.78 18.14
N ASN A 127 2.87 -7.70 17.47
CA ASN A 127 1.51 -7.57 16.95
C ASN A 127 1.29 -8.38 15.66
N TRP A 128 2.36 -8.93 15.08
CA TRP A 128 2.31 -9.70 13.85
C TRP A 128 2.67 -11.16 14.14
N SER A 129 2.01 -12.10 13.46
CA SER A 129 2.29 -13.54 13.59
C SER A 129 3.61 -13.91 12.94
N SER A 130 3.94 -13.30 11.79
CA SER A 130 5.26 -13.43 11.17
C SER A 130 5.57 -12.26 10.23
N VAL A 131 6.86 -12.08 9.96
CA VAL A 131 7.39 -11.11 9.01
C VAL A 131 8.50 -11.80 8.22
N ASP A 132 8.38 -11.81 6.90
CA ASP A 132 9.41 -12.34 6.02
C ASP A 132 9.87 -11.26 5.06
N THR A 133 11.17 -11.23 4.75
CA THR A 133 11.74 -10.31 3.78
C THR A 133 12.40 -11.11 2.66
N ILE A 134 11.93 -10.90 1.45
CA ILE A 134 12.42 -11.54 0.25
C ILE A 134 13.04 -10.47 -0.64
N LYS A 135 14.27 -10.69 -1.12
CA LYS A 135 14.94 -9.81 -2.07
C LYS A 135 15.30 -10.61 -3.32
N LYS A 136 14.94 -10.09 -4.48
CA LYS A 136 15.21 -10.73 -5.78
C LYS A 136 15.32 -9.67 -6.87
N ASP A 137 16.36 -9.74 -7.69
CA ASP A 137 16.55 -8.92 -8.89
C ASP A 137 16.35 -7.40 -8.69
N GLY A 138 16.82 -6.87 -7.55
CA GLY A 138 16.71 -5.45 -7.21
C GLY A 138 15.38 -5.03 -6.60
N TYR A 139 14.45 -5.97 -6.36
CA TYR A 139 13.19 -5.76 -5.67
C TYR A 139 13.21 -6.37 -4.27
N GLN A 140 12.54 -5.71 -3.32
CA GLN A 140 12.29 -6.21 -1.98
C GLN A 140 10.78 -6.35 -1.75
N LEU A 141 10.38 -7.50 -1.20
CA LEU A 141 9.05 -7.76 -0.69
C LEU A 141 9.12 -8.10 0.80
N VAL A 142 8.45 -7.32 1.64
CA VAL A 142 8.21 -7.66 3.04
C VAL A 142 6.80 -8.24 3.16
N PHE A 143 6.66 -9.48 3.62
CA PHE A 143 5.37 -10.13 3.85
C PHE A 143 5.08 -10.18 5.35
N ILE A 144 4.07 -9.43 5.79
CA ILE A 144 3.60 -9.37 7.17
C ILE A 144 2.32 -10.18 7.28
N ASN A 145 2.35 -11.23 8.10
CA ASN A 145 1.17 -12.01 8.41
C ASN A 145 0.66 -11.65 9.80
N LYS A 146 -0.56 -11.10 9.90
CA LYS A 146 -1.17 -10.79 11.21
C LYS A 146 -1.94 -11.97 11.81
N ASN A 147 -2.09 -13.08 11.07
CA ASN A 147 -2.85 -14.24 11.52
C ASN A 147 -2.13 -15.57 11.20
N SER A 148 -1.71 -16.31 12.22
CA SER A 148 -0.98 -17.59 12.07
C SER A 148 -1.74 -18.68 11.31
N ALA A 149 -3.07 -18.57 11.14
CA ALA A 149 -3.90 -19.49 10.36
C ALA A 149 -3.98 -19.12 8.85
N PHE A 150 -3.25 -18.10 8.40
CA PHE A 150 -3.16 -17.81 6.97
C PHE A 150 -2.49 -18.96 6.23
N ASN A 151 -3.08 -19.38 5.10
CA ASN A 151 -2.60 -20.54 4.37
C ASN A 151 -1.20 -20.27 3.77
N PRO A 152 -0.16 -21.03 4.16
CA PRO A 152 1.21 -20.80 3.70
C PRO A 152 1.39 -21.03 2.19
N LYS A 153 0.55 -21.85 1.55
CA LYS A 153 0.57 -22.03 0.09
C LYS A 153 0.12 -20.77 -0.62
N ILE A 154 -0.96 -20.13 -0.16
CA ILE A 154 -1.45 -18.88 -0.75
C ILE A 154 -0.38 -17.79 -0.60
N LYS A 155 0.25 -17.69 0.57
CA LYS A 155 1.39 -16.78 0.78
C LYS A 155 2.49 -16.97 -0.26
N GLN A 156 2.91 -18.21 -0.50
CA GLN A 156 3.93 -18.51 -1.48
C GLN A 156 3.49 -18.09 -2.89
N GLU A 157 2.27 -18.43 -3.31
CA GLU A 157 1.78 -18.07 -4.64
C GLU A 157 1.62 -16.55 -4.82
N LEU A 158 1.23 -15.80 -3.79
CA LEU A 158 1.21 -14.32 -3.84
C LEU A 158 2.62 -13.74 -4.03
N ILE A 159 3.62 -14.27 -3.33
CA ILE A 159 5.02 -13.85 -3.46
C ILE A 159 5.55 -14.16 -4.87
N GLU A 160 5.27 -15.36 -5.38
CA GLU A 160 5.69 -15.79 -6.71
C GLU A 160 5.04 -14.93 -7.81
N THR A 161 3.74 -14.68 -7.72
CA THR A 161 3.02 -13.78 -8.65
C THR A 161 3.59 -12.37 -8.60
N TYR A 162 3.92 -11.84 -7.42
CA TYR A 162 4.54 -10.52 -7.29
C TYR A 162 5.86 -10.44 -8.08
N PHE A 163 6.79 -11.37 -7.83
CA PHE A 163 8.09 -11.35 -8.51
C PHE A 163 8.01 -11.69 -10.00
N LYS A 164 6.92 -12.33 -10.45
CA LYS A 164 6.65 -12.58 -11.88
C LYS A 164 6.10 -11.35 -12.58
N VAL A 165 5.15 -10.64 -11.96
CA VAL A 165 4.36 -9.61 -12.63
C VAL A 165 4.86 -8.19 -12.33
N PHE A 166 5.17 -7.87 -11.08
CA PHE A 166 5.45 -6.49 -10.67
C PHE A 166 6.64 -5.86 -11.43
N PRO A 167 7.78 -6.53 -11.63
CA PRO A 167 8.88 -5.97 -12.44
C PRO A 167 8.48 -5.68 -13.90
N VAL A 168 7.58 -6.48 -14.48
CA VAL A 168 7.04 -6.25 -15.82
C VAL A 168 6.17 -5.00 -15.83
N LEU A 169 5.33 -4.80 -14.82
CA LEU A 169 4.51 -3.60 -14.71
C LEU A 169 5.37 -2.34 -14.51
N VAL A 170 6.37 -2.39 -13.63
CA VAL A 170 7.32 -1.29 -13.39
C VAL A 170 8.00 -0.87 -14.69
N SER A 171 8.63 -1.82 -15.39
CA SER A 171 9.35 -1.53 -16.63
C SER A 171 8.44 -1.07 -17.78
N THR A 172 7.19 -1.54 -17.82
CA THR A 172 6.26 -1.18 -18.90
C THR A 172 5.61 0.19 -18.68
N PHE A 173 5.23 0.51 -17.44
CA PHE A 173 4.34 1.64 -17.16
C PHE A 173 5.00 2.77 -16.36
N ASN A 174 5.86 2.47 -15.39
CA ASN A 174 6.46 3.47 -14.51
C ASN A 174 7.73 2.95 -13.81
N ASP A 175 8.89 3.20 -14.40
CA ASP A 175 10.21 2.82 -13.88
C ASP A 175 10.63 3.59 -12.61
N LYS A 176 9.88 4.63 -12.26
CA LYS A 176 10.10 5.45 -11.05
C LYS A 176 9.28 4.97 -9.84
N THR A 177 8.48 3.91 -9.98
CA THR A 177 7.73 3.38 -8.84
C THR A 177 8.65 2.71 -7.82
N THR A 178 8.11 2.40 -6.64
CA THR A 178 8.86 1.77 -5.56
C THR A 178 9.33 0.36 -5.93
N HIS A 179 10.55 0.01 -5.51
CA HIS A 179 11.06 -1.37 -5.57
C HIS A 179 10.95 -2.10 -4.21
N ASP A 180 10.57 -1.37 -3.16
CA ASP A 180 10.34 -1.88 -1.81
C ASP A 180 8.84 -1.94 -1.56
N VAL A 181 8.28 -3.16 -1.54
CA VAL A 181 6.83 -3.40 -1.38
C VAL A 181 6.56 -4.16 -0.08
N VAL A 182 5.41 -3.87 0.53
CA VAL A 182 4.96 -4.54 1.77
C VAL A 182 3.62 -5.22 1.52
N PHE A 183 3.58 -6.54 1.64
CA PHE A 183 2.34 -7.31 1.68
C PHE A 183 1.92 -7.52 3.12
N VAL A 184 0.62 -7.39 3.39
CA VAL A 184 0.05 -7.53 4.73
C VAL A 184 -1.21 -8.36 4.64
N THR A 185 -1.36 -9.36 5.50
CA THR A 185 -2.63 -10.10 5.62
C THR A 185 -3.30 -9.77 6.95
N ASP A 186 -4.59 -9.46 6.92
CA ASP A 186 -5.36 -9.09 8.12
C ASP A 186 -6.80 -9.66 8.08
N THR A 187 -7.28 -10.21 9.20
CA THR A 187 -8.67 -10.63 9.38
C THR A 187 -9.61 -9.47 9.75
N ALA A 188 -9.07 -8.35 10.23
CA ALA A 188 -9.83 -7.15 10.52
C ALA A 188 -10.26 -6.41 9.25
N TYR A 189 -9.52 -6.59 8.15
CA TYR A 189 -9.88 -6.02 6.84
C TYR A 189 -11.05 -6.80 6.24
N LYS A 190 -12.10 -6.08 5.80
CA LYS A 190 -13.36 -6.66 5.32
C LYS A 190 -13.56 -6.56 3.81
N GLY A 191 -12.66 -5.87 3.11
CA GLY A 191 -12.63 -5.85 1.64
C GLY A 191 -11.95 -7.09 1.07
N VAL A 192 -11.50 -6.99 -0.18
CA VAL A 192 -10.73 -8.02 -0.89
C VAL A 192 -9.23 -7.77 -0.68
N ALA A 193 -8.73 -6.67 -1.25
CA ALA A 193 -7.42 -6.12 -1.00
C ALA A 193 -7.45 -4.58 -1.07
N GLU A 194 -6.33 -3.92 -0.79
CA GLU A 194 -6.14 -2.47 -0.88
C GLU A 194 -4.65 -2.15 -1.04
N ALA A 195 -4.33 -1.36 -2.06
CA ALA A 195 -3.03 -0.73 -2.22
C ALA A 195 -3.00 0.70 -1.63
N SER A 196 -1.92 1.02 -0.90
CA SER A 196 -1.67 2.37 -0.40
C SER A 196 -0.18 2.62 -0.16
N GLY A 197 0.37 3.68 -0.75
CA GLY A 197 1.80 3.96 -0.69
C GLY A 197 2.58 2.84 -1.40
N ASN A 198 3.36 2.07 -0.65
CA ASN A 198 4.06 0.87 -1.12
C ASN A 198 3.49 -0.43 -0.52
N ARG A 199 2.33 -0.36 0.14
CA ARG A 199 1.70 -1.49 0.83
C ARG A 199 0.56 -2.05 -0.01
N ILE A 200 0.43 -3.38 -0.01
CA ILE A 200 -0.78 -4.10 -0.40
C ILE A 200 -1.31 -4.88 0.80
N LEU A 201 -2.53 -4.57 1.22
CA LEU A 201 -3.25 -5.25 2.29
C LEU A 201 -4.23 -6.26 1.70
N PHE A 202 -4.17 -7.51 2.12
CA PHE A 202 -5.06 -8.58 1.72
C PHE A 202 -5.97 -8.98 2.87
N SER A 203 -7.24 -9.22 2.58
CA SER A 203 -8.16 -9.85 3.54
C SER A 203 -7.79 -11.32 3.72
N THR A 204 -7.34 -11.70 4.91
CA THR A 204 -7.07 -13.11 5.26
C THR A 204 -8.30 -13.98 5.00
N THR A 205 -9.49 -13.46 5.34
CA THR A 205 -10.76 -14.18 5.16
C THR A 205 -11.07 -14.41 3.68
N TYR A 206 -10.92 -13.38 2.85
CA TYR A 206 -11.16 -13.52 1.41
C TYR A 206 -10.16 -14.50 0.78
N MET A 207 -8.87 -14.31 1.03
CA MET A 207 -7.83 -15.14 0.42
C MET A 207 -7.99 -16.62 0.77
N ASN A 208 -8.30 -16.94 2.03
CA ASN A 208 -8.56 -18.33 2.42
C ASN A 208 -9.82 -18.91 1.74
N ALA A 209 -10.85 -18.09 1.48
CA ALA A 209 -12.04 -18.51 0.77
C ALA A 209 -11.81 -18.63 -0.74
N HIS A 210 -10.88 -17.88 -1.31
CA HIS A 210 -10.62 -17.78 -2.75
C HIS A 210 -9.12 -18.02 -3.02
N PRO A 211 -8.60 -19.23 -2.70
CA PRO A 211 -7.17 -19.49 -2.65
C PRO A 211 -6.46 -19.43 -4.00
N THR A 212 -7.21 -19.42 -5.10
CA THR A 212 -6.68 -19.33 -6.47
C THR A 212 -6.63 -17.90 -7.00
N ASP A 213 -7.19 -16.91 -6.28
CA ASP A 213 -7.28 -15.51 -6.72
C ASP A 213 -5.97 -14.73 -6.47
N ILE A 214 -4.87 -15.26 -6.99
CA ILE A 214 -3.52 -14.68 -6.81
C ILE A 214 -3.29 -13.45 -7.68
N ASP A 215 -4.08 -13.27 -8.74
CA ASP A 215 -4.02 -12.14 -9.66
C ASP A 215 -4.53 -10.82 -9.07
N ILE A 216 -5.06 -10.85 -7.85
CA ILE A 216 -5.22 -9.63 -7.03
C ILE A 216 -3.88 -8.88 -6.92
N VAL A 217 -2.75 -9.59 -6.86
CA VAL A 217 -1.43 -8.96 -6.85
C VAL A 217 -1.19 -8.09 -8.08
N THR A 218 -1.69 -8.49 -9.25
CA THR A 218 -1.55 -7.73 -10.48
C THR A 218 -2.38 -6.43 -10.43
N HIS A 219 -3.62 -6.51 -9.95
CA HIS A 219 -4.49 -5.34 -9.77
C HIS A 219 -3.89 -4.36 -8.76
N GLU A 220 -3.60 -4.82 -7.55
CA GLU A 220 -3.09 -3.98 -6.47
C GLU A 220 -1.66 -3.49 -6.76
N GLY A 221 -0.84 -4.32 -7.41
CA GLY A 221 0.48 -3.93 -7.89
C GLY A 221 0.39 -2.81 -8.92
N MET A 222 -0.60 -2.84 -9.80
CA MET A 222 -0.83 -1.74 -10.74
C MET A 222 -1.14 -0.43 -10.01
N HIS A 223 -1.84 -0.42 -8.88
CA HIS A 223 -2.03 0.81 -8.11
C HIS A 223 -0.71 1.43 -7.59
N LEU A 224 0.27 0.61 -7.22
CA LEU A 224 1.61 1.11 -6.85
C LEU A 224 2.32 1.74 -8.07
N VAL A 225 2.19 1.11 -9.24
CA VAL A 225 2.77 1.56 -10.51
C VAL A 225 2.09 2.83 -11.01
N GLN A 226 0.75 2.91 -10.91
CA GLN A 226 -0.04 4.09 -11.20
C GLN A 226 0.49 5.26 -10.37
N GLY A 227 0.59 5.10 -9.05
CA GLY A 227 1.21 6.11 -8.18
C GLY A 227 0.66 7.52 -8.38
N TYR A 228 -0.59 7.66 -8.84
CA TYR A 228 -1.10 8.92 -9.37
C TYR A 228 -1.12 10.03 -8.32
N GLY A 229 -1.17 9.70 -7.02
CA GLY A 229 -1.41 10.66 -5.96
C GLY A 229 -2.90 11.05 -5.87
N TYR A 230 -3.23 11.93 -4.92
CA TYR A 230 -4.61 12.35 -4.70
C TYR A 230 -5.09 13.32 -5.78
N GLY A 231 -6.26 13.04 -6.37
CA GLY A 231 -6.98 13.99 -7.24
C GLY A 231 -6.56 14.00 -8.71
N SER A 232 -5.79 13.02 -9.16
CA SER A 232 -5.21 12.99 -10.51
C SER A 232 -6.15 12.52 -11.61
N GLY A 233 -7.28 11.91 -11.23
CA GLY A 233 -8.29 11.45 -12.17
C GLY A 233 -9.49 10.82 -11.48
N PRO A 234 -10.53 10.46 -12.24
CA PRO A 234 -11.70 9.82 -11.69
C PRO A 234 -11.38 8.38 -11.24
N VAL A 235 -12.03 7.94 -10.16
CA VAL A 235 -11.80 6.62 -9.56
C VAL A 235 -12.07 5.50 -10.57
N TRP A 236 -13.14 5.59 -11.37
CA TRP A 236 -13.48 4.55 -12.34
C TRP A 236 -12.37 4.27 -13.35
N LEU A 237 -11.58 5.29 -13.69
CA LEU A 237 -10.47 5.17 -14.62
C LEU A 237 -9.28 4.50 -13.94
N THR A 238 -9.01 4.85 -12.68
CA THR A 238 -7.95 4.24 -11.86
C THR A 238 -8.20 2.74 -11.68
N GLU A 239 -9.39 2.37 -11.20
CA GLU A 239 -9.80 0.97 -10.98
C GLU A 239 -9.93 0.19 -12.30
N GLY A 240 -10.48 0.83 -13.33
CA GLY A 240 -10.64 0.22 -14.66
C GLY A 240 -9.30 -0.11 -15.32
N ILE A 241 -8.29 0.76 -15.17
CA ILE A 241 -6.93 0.50 -15.66
C ILE A 241 -6.31 -0.66 -14.88
N ALA A 242 -6.46 -0.71 -13.55
CA ALA A 242 -5.93 -1.80 -12.74
C ALA A 242 -6.49 -3.16 -13.15
N ASP A 243 -7.80 -3.26 -13.40
CA ASP A 243 -8.42 -4.51 -13.91
C ASP A 243 -8.11 -4.80 -15.38
N PHE A 244 -7.90 -3.78 -16.22
CA PHE A 244 -7.41 -3.97 -17.60
C PHE A 244 -6.01 -4.58 -17.60
N ILE A 245 -5.13 -4.10 -16.71
CA ILE A 245 -3.79 -4.67 -16.53
C ILE A 245 -3.86 -6.06 -15.92
N ARG A 246 -4.74 -6.31 -14.95
CA ARG A 246 -5.00 -7.67 -14.45
C ARG A 246 -5.43 -8.63 -15.56
N TYR A 247 -6.29 -8.18 -16.47
CA TYR A 247 -6.68 -8.98 -17.64
C TYR A 247 -5.48 -9.32 -18.54
N LYS A 248 -4.61 -8.33 -18.84
CA LYS A 248 -3.48 -8.49 -19.77
C LYS A 248 -2.26 -9.23 -19.17
N TYR A 249 -1.97 -8.99 -17.88
CA TYR A 249 -0.72 -9.42 -17.22
C TYR A 249 -0.94 -10.42 -16.08
N GLY A 250 -2.19 -10.71 -15.72
CA GLY A 250 -2.51 -11.77 -14.75
C GLY A 250 -1.97 -13.12 -15.22
N VAL A 251 -1.60 -13.96 -14.27
CA VAL A 251 -0.93 -15.25 -14.51
C VAL A 251 -1.88 -16.45 -14.36
N ASP A 252 -3.05 -16.27 -13.74
CA ASP A 252 -4.03 -17.34 -13.52
C ASP A 252 -5.48 -16.83 -13.44
N ASN A 253 -5.91 -16.05 -14.44
CA ASN A 253 -7.28 -15.57 -14.52
C ASN A 253 -8.28 -16.73 -14.53
N VAL A 254 -7.97 -17.82 -15.23
CA VAL A 254 -8.79 -19.03 -15.31
C VAL A 254 -8.92 -19.70 -13.94
N GLY A 255 -7.80 -19.95 -13.23
CA GLY A 255 -7.84 -20.56 -11.90
C GLY A 255 -8.55 -19.69 -10.86
N SER A 256 -8.42 -18.36 -10.99
CA SER A 256 -9.13 -17.37 -10.18
C SER A 256 -10.64 -17.30 -10.48
N LYS A 257 -11.11 -17.94 -11.57
CA LYS A 257 -12.46 -17.75 -12.14
C LYS A 257 -12.79 -16.29 -12.40
N TRP A 258 -11.77 -15.49 -12.67
CA TRP A 258 -11.89 -14.07 -12.94
C TRP A 258 -11.99 -13.84 -14.45
N ALA A 259 -12.93 -13.00 -14.88
CA ALA A 259 -13.18 -12.74 -16.30
C ALA A 259 -13.72 -11.32 -16.52
N LEU A 260 -13.60 -10.78 -17.73
CA LEU A 260 -14.27 -9.54 -18.09
C LEU A 260 -15.76 -9.84 -18.38
N PRO A 261 -16.73 -9.27 -17.63
CA PRO A 261 -18.14 -9.62 -17.77
C PRO A 261 -18.69 -9.08 -19.10
N ALA A 262 -19.58 -9.84 -19.76
CA ALA A 262 -20.30 -9.33 -20.91
C ALA A 262 -21.05 -8.02 -20.56
N LEU A 263 -21.17 -7.12 -21.55
CA LEU A 263 -21.95 -5.90 -21.36
C LEU A 263 -23.42 -6.28 -21.16
N THR A 264 -24.07 -5.64 -20.19
CA THR A 264 -25.50 -5.84 -19.89
C THR A 264 -26.20 -4.48 -19.89
N GLU A 265 -27.53 -4.48 -19.99
CA GLU A 265 -28.31 -3.24 -19.90
C GLU A 265 -28.06 -2.48 -18.59
N LYS A 266 -27.97 -3.20 -17.46
CA LYS A 266 -27.63 -2.60 -16.16
C LYS A 266 -26.27 -1.90 -16.17
N HIS A 267 -25.29 -2.45 -16.88
CA HIS A 267 -23.99 -1.78 -17.02
C HIS A 267 -24.12 -0.46 -17.81
N ASN A 268 -25.02 -0.39 -18.80
CA ASN A 268 -25.22 0.83 -19.59
C ASN A 268 -25.80 2.01 -18.81
N GLU A 269 -26.46 1.78 -17.66
CA GLU A 269 -26.94 2.86 -16.79
C GLU A 269 -25.81 3.76 -16.27
N LYS A 270 -24.69 3.15 -15.86
CA LYS A 270 -23.49 3.84 -15.35
C LYS A 270 -22.31 3.85 -16.33
N LYS A 271 -22.45 3.20 -17.48
CA LYS A 271 -21.46 3.16 -18.55
C LYS A 271 -20.04 2.76 -18.05
N TYR A 272 -19.01 3.48 -18.49
CA TYR A 272 -17.61 3.31 -18.06
C TYR A 272 -17.37 3.71 -16.61
N GLU A 273 -18.34 4.31 -15.91
CA GLU A 273 -18.21 4.68 -14.50
C GLU A 273 -18.49 3.50 -13.54
N ASN A 274 -18.88 2.32 -14.07
CA ASN A 274 -19.00 1.09 -13.27
C ASN A 274 -17.67 0.64 -12.63
N SER A 275 -16.53 1.19 -13.07
CA SER A 275 -15.18 0.84 -12.59
C SER A 275 -14.83 -0.63 -12.86
N TYR A 276 -13.66 -1.06 -12.38
CA TYR A 276 -13.26 -2.47 -12.35
C TYR A 276 -13.44 -3.20 -13.69
N ARG A 277 -13.81 -4.49 -13.64
CA ARG A 277 -13.99 -5.42 -14.76
C ARG A 277 -14.88 -4.88 -15.89
N VAL A 278 -15.90 -4.08 -15.59
CA VAL A 278 -16.81 -3.53 -16.61
C VAL A 278 -16.06 -2.49 -17.45
N THR A 279 -15.40 -1.55 -16.78
CA THR A 279 -14.55 -0.54 -17.44
C THR A 279 -13.35 -1.18 -18.12
N ALA A 280 -12.71 -2.18 -17.49
CA ALA A 280 -11.60 -2.92 -18.08
C ALA A 280 -11.98 -3.62 -19.39
N ARG A 281 -13.21 -4.13 -19.51
CA ARG A 281 -13.70 -4.71 -20.77
C ARG A 281 -13.87 -3.66 -21.87
N PHE A 282 -14.36 -2.48 -21.51
CA PHE A 282 -14.42 -1.36 -22.45
C PHE A 282 -13.02 -0.91 -22.88
N PHE A 283 -12.04 -0.93 -21.97
CA PHE A 283 -10.64 -0.65 -22.28
C PHE A 283 -10.02 -1.69 -23.21
N GLU A 284 -10.33 -2.96 -23.03
CA GLU A 284 -9.96 -4.01 -23.99
C GLU A 284 -10.58 -3.78 -25.37
N TRP A 285 -11.83 -3.30 -25.42
CA TRP A 285 -12.47 -2.93 -26.68
C TRP A 285 -11.78 -1.76 -27.37
N ILE A 286 -11.40 -0.72 -26.63
CA ILE A 286 -10.60 0.39 -27.16
C ILE A 286 -9.28 -0.13 -27.73
N ASP A 287 -8.59 -1.00 -26.99
CA ASP A 287 -7.31 -1.57 -27.39
C ASP A 287 -7.42 -2.43 -28.67
N GLN A 288 -8.50 -3.23 -28.82
CA GLN A 288 -8.71 -4.08 -29.99
C GLN A 288 -9.30 -3.36 -31.21
N LYS A 289 -10.17 -2.35 -31.02
CA LYS A 289 -11.05 -1.82 -32.07
C LYS A 289 -10.81 -0.35 -32.41
N VAL A 290 -10.24 0.43 -31.49
CA VAL A 290 -10.06 1.87 -31.66
C VAL A 290 -8.60 2.18 -31.90
N LYS A 291 -7.75 1.93 -30.89
CA LYS A 291 -6.33 2.25 -30.94
C LYS A 291 -5.55 1.46 -29.88
N PRO A 292 -4.75 0.46 -30.30
CA PRO A 292 -3.85 -0.26 -29.40
C PRO A 292 -2.96 0.69 -28.59
N GLY A 293 -2.82 0.42 -27.29
CA GLY A 293 -1.98 1.20 -26.38
C GLY A 293 -2.56 2.54 -25.93
N MET A 294 -3.77 2.93 -26.37
CA MET A 294 -4.40 4.18 -25.95
C MET A 294 -4.58 4.27 -24.43
N ILE A 295 -4.93 3.17 -23.78
CA ILE A 295 -5.11 3.12 -22.32
C ILE A 295 -3.78 3.31 -21.57
N ILE A 296 -2.67 2.83 -22.13
CA ILE A 296 -1.32 3.03 -21.59
C ILE A 296 -0.93 4.51 -21.66
N GLN A 297 -1.29 5.19 -22.75
CA GLN A 297 -1.06 6.63 -22.88
C GLN A 297 -1.90 7.43 -21.85
N ILE A 298 -3.16 7.05 -21.64
CA ILE A 298 -4.02 7.69 -20.64
C ILE A 298 -3.47 7.48 -19.22
N ASP A 299 -3.05 6.26 -18.90
CA ASP A 299 -2.37 5.91 -17.65
C ASP A 299 -1.12 6.80 -17.40
N LYS A 300 -0.33 7.06 -18.44
CA LYS A 300 0.81 7.99 -18.38
C LYS A 300 0.39 9.45 -18.16
N GLU A 301 -0.68 9.92 -18.79
CA GLU A 301 -1.20 11.28 -18.59
C GLU A 301 -1.78 11.49 -17.19
N LEU A 302 -2.40 10.46 -16.59
CA LEU A 302 -2.85 10.48 -15.20
C LEU A 302 -1.67 10.61 -14.23
N ARG A 303 -0.60 9.84 -14.46
CA ARG A 303 0.66 9.98 -13.72
C ARG A 303 1.26 11.39 -13.80
N ASN A 304 1.21 11.99 -14.98
CA ASN A 304 1.78 13.31 -15.22
C ASN A 304 0.84 14.47 -14.84
N HIS A 305 -0.36 14.17 -14.34
CA HIS A 305 -1.40 15.16 -14.03
C HIS A 305 -1.80 16.04 -15.24
N THR A 306 -1.70 15.50 -16.47
CA THR A 306 -2.07 16.19 -17.70
C THR A 306 -3.37 15.67 -18.32
N TYR A 307 -3.96 14.60 -17.74
CA TYR A 307 -5.21 14.03 -18.21
C TYR A 307 -6.36 15.04 -18.10
N THR A 308 -7.15 15.12 -19.18
CA THR A 308 -8.40 15.91 -19.25
C THR A 308 -9.45 15.12 -20.02
N ALA A 309 -10.72 15.55 -19.99
CA ALA A 309 -11.75 14.95 -20.84
C ALA A 309 -11.38 15.00 -22.34
N ASP A 310 -10.66 16.04 -22.77
CA ASP A 310 -10.19 16.21 -24.15
C ASP A 310 -9.12 15.19 -24.56
N THR A 311 -8.46 14.51 -23.61
CA THR A 311 -7.48 13.45 -23.91
C THR A 311 -8.12 12.36 -24.78
N TRP A 312 -9.38 11.99 -24.53
CA TRP A 312 -10.11 11.01 -25.34
C TRP A 312 -10.24 11.45 -26.79
N VAL A 313 -10.65 12.71 -27.02
CA VAL A 313 -10.81 13.28 -28.36
C VAL A 313 -9.46 13.39 -29.07
N LYS A 314 -8.42 13.86 -28.38
CA LYS A 314 -7.06 13.96 -28.96
C LYS A 314 -6.51 12.61 -29.42
N LEU A 315 -6.78 11.54 -28.66
CA LEU A 315 -6.23 10.22 -28.94
C LEU A 315 -7.05 9.40 -29.94
N SER A 316 -8.37 9.60 -30.01
CA SER A 316 -9.31 8.77 -30.77
C SER A 316 -10.18 9.52 -31.79
N GLY A 317 -10.22 10.85 -31.73
CA GLY A 317 -11.17 11.69 -32.46
C GLY A 317 -12.59 11.73 -31.88
N LYS A 318 -12.85 11.02 -30.77
CA LYS A 318 -14.17 10.90 -30.13
C LYS A 318 -14.12 11.20 -28.64
N THR A 319 -15.23 11.69 -28.11
CA THR A 319 -15.45 11.78 -26.66
C THR A 319 -15.58 10.37 -26.06
N ILE A 320 -15.39 10.26 -24.75
CA ILE A 320 -15.57 8.97 -24.06
C ILE A 320 -17.02 8.45 -24.15
N ASP A 321 -18.01 9.34 -24.16
CA ASP A 321 -19.42 8.98 -24.32
C ASP A 321 -19.71 8.40 -25.71
N GLU A 322 -19.13 8.97 -26.76
CA GLU A 322 -19.24 8.44 -28.12
C GLU A 322 -18.55 7.07 -28.24
N LEU A 323 -17.36 6.92 -27.65
CA LEU A 323 -16.66 5.63 -27.59
C LEU A 323 -17.48 4.57 -26.85
N TRP A 324 -18.11 4.94 -25.73
CA TRP A 324 -19.00 4.02 -25.02
C TRP A 324 -20.23 3.67 -25.86
N SER A 325 -20.84 4.65 -26.55
CA SER A 325 -21.98 4.38 -27.43
C SER A 325 -21.62 3.40 -28.55
N ASP A 326 -20.43 3.51 -29.12
CA ASP A 326 -19.95 2.58 -30.15
C ASP A 326 -19.69 1.19 -29.57
N TYR A 327 -19.06 1.12 -28.40
CA TYR A 327 -18.87 -0.11 -27.65
C TYR A 327 -20.20 -0.81 -27.35
N ALA A 328 -21.21 -0.06 -26.88
CA ALA A 328 -22.52 -0.61 -26.53
C ALA A 328 -23.27 -1.18 -27.74
N LYS A 329 -23.05 -0.62 -28.94
CA LYS A 329 -23.62 -1.14 -30.19
C LYS A 329 -22.90 -2.39 -30.69
N ASN A 330 -21.57 -2.46 -30.50
CA ASN A 330 -20.73 -3.54 -31.01
C ASN A 330 -19.75 -4.05 -29.94
N PRO A 331 -20.25 -4.72 -28.88
CA PRO A 331 -19.44 -5.05 -27.70
C PRO A 331 -18.51 -6.25 -27.89
N GLU A 332 -18.48 -6.88 -29.07
CA GLU A 332 -17.77 -8.14 -29.29
C GLU A 332 -16.24 -8.01 -29.18
N LEU A 333 -15.62 -8.98 -28.51
CA LEU A 333 -14.19 -9.04 -28.24
C LEU A 333 -13.63 -10.45 -28.41
N ASN A 334 -12.37 -10.51 -28.83
CA ASN A 334 -11.60 -11.75 -28.82
C ASN A 334 -10.85 -11.84 -27.49
N LEU A 335 -11.53 -12.35 -26.45
CA LEU A 335 -10.96 -12.46 -25.11
C LEU A 335 -10.14 -13.75 -24.95
N LYS A 336 -8.90 -13.60 -24.51
CA LYS A 336 -8.02 -14.69 -24.07
C LYS A 336 -7.63 -14.48 -22.62
N TYR A 337 -7.76 -15.52 -21.80
CA TYR A 337 -7.39 -15.50 -20.38
C TYR A 337 -6.14 -16.34 -20.15
N SER A 338 -5.32 -15.91 -19.20
CA SER A 338 -4.19 -16.69 -18.68
C SER A 338 -4.66 -17.78 -17.72
N GLY A 339 -3.91 -18.88 -17.70
CA GLY A 339 -3.98 -19.92 -16.67
C GLY A 339 -2.56 -20.29 -16.27
N LYS A 340 -2.37 -21.00 -15.15
CA LYS A 340 -1.02 -21.35 -14.63
C LYS A 340 -0.09 -22.01 -15.64
N GLU A 341 -0.61 -22.71 -16.65
CA GLU A 341 0.16 -23.40 -17.68
C GLU A 341 0.66 -22.48 -18.81
N ARG A 342 0.17 -21.22 -18.88
CA ARG A 342 0.73 -20.22 -19.78
C ARG A 342 1.83 -19.45 -19.06
N ILE A 343 3.05 -19.78 -19.50
CA ILE A 343 4.34 -19.09 -19.29
C ILE A 343 5.13 -19.61 -18.10
#